data_AF-A0AA42PQ41-F1
#
_entry.id   AF-A0AA42PQ41-F1
#
_cell.length_a   1.000
_cell.length_b   1.000
_cell.length_c   1.000
_cell.angle_alpha   90.00
_cell.angle_beta   90.00
_cell.angle_gamma   90.00
#
_symmetry.space_group_name_H-M   'P 1'
#
loop_
_entity.id
_entity.type
_entity.pdbx_description
1 polymer ?
#
loop_
_entity_poly.entity_id
_entity_poly.type
_entity_poly.pdbx_seq_one_letter_code
_entity_poly.pdbx_strand_id
1 'polypeptide(L)'
;MSKPDPAMNALGVLALELAGGEIPRQAVLSAEQAGELAERVGRDLSKLVPQVAELDLVFAAAHFDPAEVLRPGWPIHRRLEELQMRAPGRSQGPRLLAFGADAKGDVPLPFQADASLVGGGLRVVPFLLTGSNVATTQAVADALEDTLLANGMAHADTALMAQNTFGARIEHARYFTVNDLAAMMSMQYDNQGLAALWPLIETAIMAPGQDEWLNAAPEPLLRYTHGEARMALFDPAGWCAHYNHGKNDCDRLKGIYEQFLMRQRQMAAVLEAHGVPVLFVHCEAGQDARELLAR
;
A
#
# COMPACT_ATOMS: atom_id res chain seq x y z
N MET A 1 22.93 -6.31 -6.90
CA MET A 1 22.32 -5.80 -5.66
C MET A 1 21.30 -6.83 -5.22
N SER A 2 21.50 -7.46 -4.06
CA SER A 2 20.59 -8.50 -3.59
C SER A 2 19.20 -7.91 -3.42
N LYS A 3 18.16 -8.60 -3.91
CA LYS A 3 16.78 -8.22 -3.61
C LYS A 3 16.60 -8.32 -2.08
N PRO A 4 15.98 -7.33 -1.43
CA PRO A 4 15.42 -7.57 -0.11
C PRO A 4 14.39 -8.68 -0.26
N ASP A 5 14.51 -9.73 0.54
CA ASP A 5 13.57 -10.84 0.51
C ASP A 5 12.47 -10.54 1.53
N PRO A 6 11.24 -10.18 1.11
CA PRO A 6 10.13 -10.01 2.03
C PRO A 6 9.82 -11.30 2.82
N ALA A 7 10.35 -12.46 2.42
CA ALA A 7 10.31 -13.70 3.22
C ALA A 7 11.29 -13.70 4.42
N MET A 8 12.10 -12.66 4.61
CA MET A 8 13.15 -12.61 5.65
C MET A 8 12.86 -11.58 6.75
N ASN A 9 11.78 -10.82 6.63
CA ASN A 9 11.47 -9.65 7.45
C ASN A 9 9.97 -9.63 7.81
N ALA A 10 9.62 -9.20 9.02
CA ALA A 10 8.23 -8.95 9.39
C ALA A 10 7.86 -7.51 9.02
N LEU A 11 7.00 -7.34 8.02
CA LEU A 11 6.56 -6.03 7.53
C LEU A 11 5.21 -5.68 8.17
N GLY A 12 5.12 -4.50 8.78
CA GLY A 12 3.86 -4.06 9.38
C GLY A 12 3.66 -2.56 9.33
N VAL A 13 2.49 -2.16 9.82
CA VAL A 13 2.08 -0.76 9.93
C VAL A 13 1.33 -0.53 11.23
N LEU A 14 1.47 0.67 11.79
CA LEU A 14 0.49 1.25 12.71
C LEU A 14 -0.54 2.02 11.86
N ALA A 15 -1.73 1.45 11.71
CA ALA A 15 -2.89 2.04 11.05
C ALA A 15 -3.62 2.99 12.00
N LEU A 16 -3.92 4.20 11.52
CA LEU A 16 -4.55 5.30 12.23
C LEU A 16 -5.81 5.69 11.46
N GLU A 17 -6.97 5.31 11.99
CA GLU A 17 -8.27 5.76 11.48
C GLU A 17 -8.59 7.14 12.06
N LEU A 18 -8.73 8.13 11.18
CA LEU A 18 -8.89 9.53 11.51
C LEU A 18 -10.36 9.90 11.64
N ALA A 19 -10.68 10.71 12.64
CA ALA A 19 -12.05 11.16 12.86
C ALA A 19 -12.49 12.16 11.79
N GLY A 20 -13.68 11.95 11.21
CA GLY A 20 -14.41 12.98 10.47
C GLY A 20 -13.65 13.66 9.32
N GLY A 21 -12.79 12.94 8.59
CA GLY A 21 -12.02 13.48 7.48
C GLY A 21 -10.92 14.48 7.90
N GLU A 22 -10.48 14.42 9.16
CA GLU A 22 -9.32 15.20 9.61
C GLU A 22 -8.07 14.87 8.79
N ILE A 23 -7.25 15.88 8.56
CA ILE A 23 -5.95 15.75 7.90
C ILE A 23 -4.89 15.98 8.97
N PRO A 24 -3.91 15.08 9.14
CA PRO A 24 -2.80 15.29 10.05
C PRO A 24 -2.07 16.60 9.75
N ARG A 25 -1.73 17.35 10.81
CA ARG A 25 -0.99 18.62 10.69
C ARG A 25 0.46 18.39 10.32
N GLN A 26 1.02 17.25 10.71
CA GLN A 26 2.40 16.87 10.44
C GLN A 26 2.41 15.62 9.57
N ALA A 27 3.07 15.68 8.42
CA ALA A 27 3.29 14.50 7.57
C ALA A 27 4.33 13.54 8.17
N VAL A 28 5.31 14.12 8.85
CA VAL A 28 6.48 13.44 9.43
C VAL A 28 6.74 14.04 10.81
N LEU A 29 7.09 13.19 11.77
CA LEU A 29 7.49 13.59 13.11
C LEU A 29 8.96 14.02 13.17
N SER A 30 9.34 14.80 14.18
CA SER A 30 10.75 15.07 14.47
C SER A 30 11.49 13.79 14.90
N ALA A 31 12.82 13.79 14.81
CA ALA A 31 13.62 12.66 15.31
C ALA A 31 13.36 12.29 16.78
N GLU A 32 13.09 13.28 17.64
CA GLU A 32 12.75 13.07 19.07
C GLU A 32 11.40 12.38 19.21
N GLN A 33 10.35 12.93 18.57
CA GLN A 33 9.01 12.36 18.58
C GLN A 33 8.96 10.96 17.95
N ALA A 34 9.78 10.74 16.91
CA ALA A 34 9.94 9.45 16.27
C ALA A 34 10.43 8.38 17.26
N GLY A 35 11.45 8.71 18.07
CA GLY A 35 11.97 7.81 19.11
C GLY A 35 10.93 7.49 20.17
N GLU A 36 10.23 8.51 20.67
CA GLU A 36 9.18 8.33 21.69
C GLU A 36 8.01 7.47 21.20
N LEU A 37 7.54 7.69 19.96
CA LEU A 37 6.47 6.88 19.39
C LEU A 37 6.93 5.45 19.12
N ALA A 38 8.14 5.29 18.57
CA ALA A 38 8.70 3.96 18.30
C ALA A 38 8.88 3.14 19.59
N GLU A 39 9.27 3.74 20.72
CA GLU A 39 9.36 3.05 22.02
C GLU A 39 8.02 2.46 22.44
N ARG A 40 6.93 3.23 22.28
CA ARG A 40 5.57 2.78 22.60
C ARG A 40 5.11 1.68 21.65
N VAL A 41 5.40 1.81 20.36
CA VAL A 41 5.13 0.78 19.36
C VAL A 41 5.85 -0.53 19.71
N GLY A 42 7.15 -0.46 20.02
CA GLY A 42 7.92 -1.65 20.42
C GLY A 42 7.39 -2.31 21.69
N ARG A 43 6.97 -1.51 22.68
CA ARG A 43 6.34 -1.99 23.91
C ARG A 43 5.02 -2.70 23.65
N ASP A 44 4.18 -2.15 22.79
CA ASP A 44 2.90 -2.76 22.42
C ASP A 44 3.11 -4.08 21.67
N LEU A 45 3.95 -4.06 20.63
CA LEU A 45 4.25 -5.24 19.83
C LEU A 45 4.87 -6.35 20.70
N SER A 46 5.74 -6.03 21.66
CA SER A 46 6.33 -7.02 22.57
C SER A 46 5.32 -7.59 23.58
N LYS A 47 4.20 -6.92 23.86
CA LYS A 47 3.11 -7.51 24.66
C LYS A 47 2.27 -8.47 23.84
N LEU A 48 2.06 -8.15 22.56
CA LEU A 48 1.28 -8.97 21.63
C LEU A 48 2.05 -10.22 21.22
N VAL A 49 3.33 -10.05 20.85
CA VAL A 49 4.26 -11.11 20.43
C VAL A 49 5.60 -10.89 21.15
N PRO A 50 5.85 -11.57 22.29
CA PRO A 50 7.04 -11.33 23.12
C PRO A 50 8.39 -11.44 22.40
N GLN A 51 8.48 -12.31 21.40
CA GLN A 51 9.70 -12.54 20.61
C GLN A 51 10.10 -11.32 19.74
N VAL A 52 9.22 -10.32 19.59
CA VAL A 52 9.57 -9.03 18.96
C VAL A 52 10.77 -8.38 19.64
N ALA A 53 10.94 -8.57 20.96
CA ALA A 53 12.06 -8.03 21.73
C ALA A 53 13.43 -8.62 21.32
N GLU A 54 13.47 -9.69 20.53
CA GLU A 54 14.68 -10.30 20.00
C GLU A 54 15.12 -9.71 18.65
N LEU A 55 14.32 -8.81 18.06
CA LEU A 55 14.53 -8.25 16.72
C LEU A 55 14.79 -6.74 16.78
N ASP A 56 15.44 -6.23 15.74
CA ASP A 56 15.47 -4.79 15.51
C ASP A 56 14.06 -4.32 15.11
N LEU A 57 13.56 -3.29 15.79
CA LEU A 57 12.40 -2.51 15.35
C LEU A 57 12.88 -1.27 14.60
N VAL A 58 12.49 -1.18 13.34
CA VAL A 58 12.82 -0.06 12.44
C VAL A 58 11.52 0.66 12.09
N PHE A 59 11.44 1.95 12.36
CA PHE A 59 10.20 2.72 12.31
C PHE A 59 10.34 3.96 11.43
N ALA A 60 9.44 4.12 10.45
CA ALA A 60 9.30 5.35 9.67
C ALA A 60 8.28 6.24 10.38
N ALA A 61 8.72 7.33 11.01
CA ALA A 61 7.84 8.25 11.72
C ALA A 61 7.16 9.25 10.75
N ALA A 62 6.58 8.70 9.69
CA ALA A 62 5.84 9.40 8.64
C ALA A 62 4.56 8.62 8.33
N HIS A 63 3.47 9.32 7.99
CA HIS A 63 2.21 8.67 7.68
C HIS A 63 1.91 8.67 6.18
N PHE A 64 1.47 7.53 5.66
CA PHE A 64 1.22 7.31 4.23
C PHE A 64 -0.23 6.92 3.99
N ASP A 65 -0.67 7.07 2.73
CA ASP A 65 -1.86 6.39 2.27
C ASP A 65 -1.58 4.88 2.21
N PRO A 66 -2.54 4.01 2.56
CA PRO A 66 -2.37 2.56 2.41
C PRO A 66 -1.84 2.12 1.03
N ALA A 67 -2.27 2.77 -0.05
CA ALA A 67 -1.83 2.45 -1.41
C ALA A 67 -0.33 2.72 -1.62
N GLU A 68 0.27 3.69 -0.92
CA GLU A 68 1.70 3.98 -1.01
C GLU A 68 2.56 2.90 -0.34
N VAL A 69 2.05 2.32 0.75
CA VAL A 69 2.73 1.22 1.46
C VAL A 69 2.60 -0.08 0.69
N LEU A 70 1.45 -0.30 0.05
CA LEU A 70 1.16 -1.44 -0.82
C LEU A 70 1.65 -1.23 -2.26
N ARG A 71 2.77 -0.53 -2.48
CA ARG A 71 3.37 -0.43 -3.82
C ARG A 71 4.25 -1.64 -4.14
N PRO A 72 4.27 -2.12 -5.40
CA PRO A 72 5.13 -3.21 -5.84
C PRO A 72 6.59 -3.04 -5.39
N GLY A 73 7.16 -4.10 -4.81
CA GLY A 73 8.54 -4.11 -4.32
C GLY A 73 8.75 -3.42 -2.97
N TRP A 74 7.68 -3.05 -2.26
CA TRP A 74 7.69 -2.59 -0.87
C TRP A 74 8.66 -1.43 -0.62
N PRO A 75 8.59 -0.32 -1.38
CA PRO A 75 9.63 0.71 -1.41
C PRO A 75 9.92 1.34 -0.04
N ILE A 76 8.88 1.52 0.80
CA ILE A 76 9.03 2.10 2.14
C ILE A 76 9.73 1.11 3.09
N HIS A 77 9.28 -0.14 3.16
CA HIS A 77 9.89 -1.16 4.01
C HIS A 77 11.31 -1.53 3.57
N ARG A 78 11.55 -1.63 2.25
CA ARG A 78 12.90 -1.78 1.70
C ARG A 78 13.82 -0.65 2.16
N ARG A 79 13.29 0.59 2.20
CA ARG A 79 14.09 1.72 2.68
C ARG A 79 14.40 1.60 4.17
N LEU A 80 13.45 1.14 4.99
CA LEU A 80 13.71 0.84 6.41
C LEU A 80 14.85 -0.19 6.57
N GLU A 81 14.83 -1.26 5.79
CA GLU A 81 15.88 -2.28 5.82
C GLU A 81 17.26 -1.71 5.43
N GLU A 82 17.32 -0.90 4.37
CA GLU A 82 18.55 -0.23 3.95
C GLU A 82 19.13 0.69 5.03
N LEU A 83 18.27 1.40 5.75
CA LEU A 83 18.67 2.28 6.84
C LEU A 83 19.13 1.47 8.07
N GLN A 84 18.43 0.38 8.40
CA GLN A 84 18.83 -0.56 9.46
C GLN A 84 20.22 -1.14 9.21
N MET A 85 20.53 -1.46 7.95
CA MET A 85 21.84 -2.02 7.56
C MET A 85 23.00 -1.05 7.81
N ARG A 86 22.73 0.26 7.71
CA ARG A 86 23.73 1.34 7.87
C ARG A 86 23.79 1.88 9.30
N ALA A 87 22.79 1.59 10.13
CA ALA A 87 22.72 2.07 11.50
C ALA A 87 23.81 1.43 12.39
N PRO A 88 24.44 2.20 13.31
CA PRO A 88 25.46 1.68 14.22
C PRO A 88 24.88 0.73 15.28
N GLY A 89 25.75 -0.01 15.98
CA GLY A 89 25.35 -0.84 17.13
C GLY A 89 24.84 -2.24 16.80
N ARG A 90 24.99 -2.74 15.56
CA ARG A 90 24.52 -4.08 15.13
C ARG A 90 25.00 -5.25 16.00
N SER A 91 26.16 -5.12 16.63
CA SER A 91 26.74 -6.15 17.50
C SER A 91 26.36 -6.01 18.98
N GLN A 92 25.45 -5.10 19.32
CA GLN A 92 25.08 -4.77 20.70
C GLN A 92 23.72 -5.36 21.14
N GLY A 93 23.12 -6.21 20.29
CA GLY A 93 21.81 -6.81 20.52
C GLY A 93 20.69 -6.12 19.71
N PRO A 94 19.42 -6.45 19.99
CA PRO A 94 18.25 -5.86 19.34
C PRO A 94 18.18 -4.35 19.55
N ARG A 95 17.77 -3.61 18.51
CA ARG A 95 17.77 -2.15 18.49
C ARG A 95 16.40 -1.58 18.14
N LEU A 96 16.16 -0.38 18.63
CA LEU A 96 15.05 0.44 18.20
C LEU A 96 15.59 1.61 17.37
N LEU A 97 15.23 1.65 16.10
CA LEU A 97 15.69 2.62 15.12
C LEU A 97 14.48 3.39 14.59
N ALA A 98 14.35 4.66 14.96
CA ALA A 98 13.27 5.52 14.49
C ALA A 98 13.81 6.60 13.55
N PHE A 99 13.16 6.75 12.40
CA PHE A 99 13.52 7.73 11.38
C PHE A 99 12.42 8.78 11.27
N GLY A 100 12.67 9.94 11.86
CA GLY A 100 11.87 11.16 11.66
C GLY A 100 12.62 12.20 10.82
N ALA A 101 12.02 13.38 10.69
CA ALA A 101 12.65 14.53 10.06
C ALA A 101 13.85 15.02 10.88
N ASP A 102 14.90 15.44 10.18
CA ASP A 102 16.05 16.10 10.78
C ASP A 102 15.74 17.56 11.17
N ALA A 103 16.74 18.29 11.69
CA ALA A 103 16.57 19.68 12.13
C ALA A 103 16.19 20.66 11.00
N LYS A 104 16.38 20.28 9.72
CA LYS A 104 15.98 21.06 8.54
C LYS A 104 14.61 20.63 8.00
N GLY A 105 14.01 19.57 8.55
CA GLY A 105 12.78 18.99 8.05
C GLY A 105 13.02 17.92 6.96
N ASP A 106 14.27 17.55 6.69
CA ASP A 106 14.59 16.58 5.65
C ASP A 106 14.35 15.15 6.16
N VAL A 107 13.83 14.28 5.29
CA VAL A 107 13.59 12.87 5.57
C VAL A 107 14.30 11.97 4.58
N PRO A 108 14.69 10.73 4.97
CA PRO A 108 15.14 9.74 4.00
C PRO A 108 14.03 9.47 2.97
N LEU A 109 14.30 9.69 1.68
CA LEU A 109 13.36 9.25 0.64
C LEU A 109 13.20 7.72 0.67
N PRO A 110 11.99 7.17 0.45
CA PRO A 110 10.75 7.86 0.08
C PRO A 110 9.82 8.17 1.26
N PHE A 111 10.33 8.54 2.45
CA PHE A 111 9.48 8.81 3.63
C PHE A 111 8.72 10.15 3.57
N GLN A 112 8.51 10.66 2.36
CA GLN A 112 7.64 11.78 2.07
C GLN A 112 6.43 11.22 1.33
N ALA A 113 5.25 11.37 1.92
CA ALA A 113 4.00 10.91 1.32
C ALA A 113 3.69 11.67 0.03
N ASP A 114 3.03 10.99 -0.90
CA ASP A 114 2.53 11.53 -2.15
C ASP A 114 1.46 12.60 -1.88
N ALA A 115 1.72 13.81 -2.36
CA ALA A 115 0.81 14.94 -2.16
C ALA A 115 -0.55 14.74 -2.85
N SER A 116 -0.63 13.86 -3.85
CA SER A 116 -1.90 13.51 -4.52
C SER A 116 -2.76 12.53 -3.71
N LEU A 117 -2.19 11.85 -2.71
CA LEU A 117 -2.86 10.85 -1.87
C LEU A 117 -3.10 11.35 -0.44
N VAL A 118 -3.25 12.66 -0.28
CA VAL A 118 -3.62 13.27 1.00
C VAL A 118 -5.14 13.24 1.17
N GLY A 119 -5.61 12.92 2.39
CA GLY A 119 -7.02 13.08 2.78
C GLY A 119 -7.81 11.78 2.95
N GLY A 120 -7.21 10.60 2.78
CA GLY A 120 -7.83 9.33 3.17
C GLY A 120 -8.09 9.29 4.69
N GLY A 121 -9.25 8.74 5.08
CA GLY A 121 -9.64 8.57 6.49
C GLY A 121 -8.79 7.55 7.25
N LEU A 122 -7.97 6.77 6.53
CA LEU A 122 -7.00 5.86 7.10
C LEU A 122 -5.60 6.27 6.70
N ARG A 123 -4.71 6.44 7.68
CA ARG A 123 -3.27 6.64 7.46
C ARG A 123 -2.49 5.51 8.09
N VAL A 124 -1.34 5.17 7.51
CA VAL A 124 -0.49 4.08 8.02
C VAL A 124 0.92 4.58 8.29
N VAL A 125 1.51 4.12 9.39
CA VAL A 125 2.87 4.46 9.84
C VAL A 125 3.72 3.19 9.82
N PRO A 126 4.62 3.01 8.84
CA PRO A 126 5.29 1.73 8.60
C PRO A 126 6.36 1.38 9.63
N PHE A 127 6.43 0.09 9.95
CA PHE A 127 7.51 -0.49 10.72
C PHE A 127 8.02 -1.79 10.08
N LEU A 128 9.24 -2.16 10.45
CA LEU A 128 9.94 -3.36 10.02
C LEU A 128 10.55 -4.03 11.25
N LEU A 129 10.35 -5.34 11.36
CA LEU A 129 11.03 -6.19 12.34
C LEU A 129 12.01 -7.10 11.60
N THR A 130 13.27 -7.06 12.03
CA THR A 130 14.35 -7.79 11.34
C THR A 130 15.43 -8.23 12.31
N GLY A 131 16.08 -9.36 12.01
CA GLY A 131 17.11 -9.94 12.87
C GLY A 131 18.08 -10.81 12.08
N SER A 132 19.21 -11.14 12.70
CA SER A 132 20.22 -11.98 12.07
C SER A 132 19.81 -13.45 12.00
N ASN A 133 18.88 -13.88 12.87
CA ASN A 133 18.34 -15.23 12.89
C ASN A 133 17.03 -15.31 12.11
N VAL A 134 17.10 -15.90 10.92
CA VAL A 134 15.96 -16.08 10.01
C VAL A 134 14.80 -16.82 10.65
N ALA A 135 15.09 -17.87 11.44
CA ALA A 135 14.04 -18.68 12.06
C ALA A 135 13.26 -17.88 13.12
N THR A 136 13.95 -17.02 13.88
CA THR A 136 13.30 -16.11 14.83
C THR A 136 12.44 -15.09 14.09
N THR A 137 12.97 -14.47 13.04
CA THR A 137 12.20 -13.47 12.27
C THR A 137 10.95 -14.07 11.63
N GLN A 138 11.05 -15.27 11.05
CA GLN A 138 9.89 -15.97 10.48
C GLN A 138 8.85 -16.32 11.55
N ALA A 139 9.28 -16.86 12.70
CA ALA A 139 8.37 -17.19 13.79
C ALA A 139 7.64 -15.95 14.33
N VAL A 140 8.32 -14.79 14.39
CA VAL A 140 7.68 -13.51 14.74
C VAL A 140 6.71 -13.07 13.66
N ALA A 141 7.06 -13.17 12.38
CA ALA A 141 6.16 -12.82 11.28
C ALA A 141 4.87 -13.65 11.32
N ASP A 142 4.99 -14.97 11.45
CA ASP A 142 3.84 -15.88 11.55
C ASP A 142 2.97 -15.55 12.78
N ALA A 143 3.60 -15.30 13.94
CA ALA A 143 2.88 -14.94 15.16
C ALA A 143 2.15 -13.59 15.05
N LEU A 144 2.69 -12.64 14.29
CA LEU A 144 2.04 -11.35 14.04
C LEU A 144 0.81 -11.54 13.13
N GLU A 145 0.91 -12.33 12.06
CA GLU A 145 -0.24 -12.65 11.20
C GLU A 145 -1.38 -13.30 12.01
N ASP A 146 -1.06 -14.23 12.91
CA ASP A 146 -2.06 -14.89 13.76
C ASP A 146 -2.69 -13.94 14.81
N THR A 147 -1.93 -12.96 15.29
CA THR A 147 -2.31 -12.16 16.47
C THR A 147 -2.95 -10.82 16.11
N LEU A 148 -2.39 -10.09 15.13
CA LEU A 148 -2.70 -8.69 14.91
C LEU A 148 -4.12 -8.47 14.38
N LEU A 149 -4.65 -9.36 13.54
CA LEU A 149 -6.01 -9.24 13.02
C LEU A 149 -7.07 -9.27 14.12
N ALA A 150 -6.86 -10.03 15.21
CA ALA A 150 -7.77 -10.09 16.34
C ALA A 150 -7.42 -9.10 17.45
N ASN A 151 -6.14 -9.03 17.85
CA ASN A 151 -5.69 -8.36 19.07
C ASN A 151 -4.80 -7.12 18.83
N GLY A 152 -4.58 -6.72 17.59
CA GLY A 152 -3.63 -5.67 17.22
C GLY A 152 -3.98 -4.23 17.64
N MET A 153 -4.96 -3.99 18.51
CA MET A 153 -5.28 -2.63 18.94
C MET A 153 -4.08 -2.01 19.66
N ALA A 154 -3.69 -0.80 19.27
CA ALA A 154 -2.63 -0.07 19.96
C ALA A 154 -3.07 0.32 21.37
N HIS A 155 -2.14 0.35 22.32
CA HIS A 155 -2.48 0.84 23.65
C HIS A 155 -2.86 2.33 23.60
N ALA A 156 -3.67 2.75 24.57
CA ALA A 156 -4.20 4.11 24.64
C ALA A 156 -3.10 5.19 24.69
N ASP A 157 -1.95 4.90 25.32
CA ASP A 157 -0.82 5.82 25.37
C ASP A 157 -0.10 5.95 24.03
N THR A 158 0.02 4.87 23.26
CA THR A 158 0.51 4.89 21.87
C THR A 158 -0.43 5.69 20.97
N ALA A 159 -1.73 5.41 21.04
CA ALA A 159 -2.74 6.10 20.24
C ALA A 159 -2.78 7.61 20.55
N LEU A 160 -2.74 7.98 21.82
CA LEU A 160 -2.71 9.38 22.26
C LEU A 160 -1.42 10.08 21.81
N MET A 161 -0.27 9.39 21.87
CA MET A 161 1.00 9.92 21.40
C MET A 161 0.96 10.19 19.89
N ALA A 162 0.48 9.24 19.09
CA ALA A 162 0.31 9.40 17.65
C ALA A 162 -0.63 10.57 17.33
N GLN A 163 -1.79 10.65 18.00
CA GLN A 163 -2.75 11.75 17.82
C GLN A 163 -2.11 13.11 18.10
N ASN A 164 -1.41 13.25 19.22
CA ASN A 164 -0.82 14.53 19.62
C ASN A 164 0.32 14.96 18.68
N THR A 165 1.15 14.03 18.25
CA THR A 165 2.33 14.33 17.43
C THR A 165 2.00 14.57 15.97
N PHE A 166 1.13 13.76 15.37
CA PHE A 166 0.64 13.99 14.00
C PHE A 166 -0.39 15.13 13.95
N GLY A 167 -1.03 15.46 15.07
CA GLY A 167 -1.94 16.59 15.18
C GLY A 167 -3.29 16.37 14.50
N ALA A 168 -3.76 15.12 14.45
CA ALA A 168 -5.11 14.74 14.02
C ALA A 168 -5.74 13.80 15.03
N ARG A 169 -7.06 13.89 15.16
CA ARG A 169 -7.90 13.06 16.01
C ARG A 169 -7.99 11.65 15.45
N ILE A 170 -7.71 10.68 16.29
CA ILE A 170 -7.68 9.25 15.93
C ILE A 170 -8.86 8.56 16.60
N GLU A 171 -9.69 7.88 15.81
CA GLU A 171 -10.79 7.04 16.31
C GLU A 171 -10.25 5.67 16.73
N HIS A 172 -9.43 5.06 15.86
CA HIS A 172 -8.80 3.77 16.12
C HIS A 172 -7.34 3.78 15.70
N ALA A 173 -6.49 3.16 16.52
CA ALA A 173 -5.09 2.93 16.23
C ALA A 173 -4.82 1.42 16.34
N ARG A 174 -4.36 0.79 15.26
CA ARG A 174 -4.23 -0.67 15.17
C ARG A 174 -2.97 -1.07 14.42
N TYR A 175 -2.31 -2.12 14.88
CA TYR A 175 -1.22 -2.77 14.16
C TYR A 175 -1.77 -3.77 13.14
N PHE A 176 -1.20 -3.74 11.94
CA PHE A 176 -1.48 -4.69 10.88
C PHE A 176 -0.18 -5.21 10.30
N THR A 177 -0.18 -6.47 9.86
CA THR A 177 0.79 -6.93 8.87
C THR A 177 0.48 -6.27 7.52
N VAL A 178 1.42 -6.33 6.57
CA VAL A 178 1.12 -5.86 5.20
C VAL A 178 0.05 -6.72 4.52
N ASN A 179 -0.11 -7.98 4.93
CA ASN A 179 -1.15 -8.88 4.42
C ASN A 179 -2.52 -8.49 4.97
N ASP A 180 -2.62 -8.18 6.27
CA ASP A 180 -3.83 -7.61 6.87
C ASP A 180 -4.25 -6.30 6.17
N LEU A 181 -3.29 -5.42 5.92
CA LEU A 181 -3.51 -4.16 5.22
C LEU A 181 -4.03 -4.40 3.80
N ALA A 182 -3.44 -5.35 3.06
CA ALA A 182 -3.87 -5.72 1.73
C ALA A 182 -5.30 -6.30 1.71
N ALA A 183 -5.60 -7.22 2.63
CA ALA A 183 -6.94 -7.80 2.77
C ALA A 183 -8.01 -6.73 3.07
N MET A 184 -7.71 -5.81 3.98
CA MET A 184 -8.59 -4.68 4.27
C MET A 184 -8.77 -3.76 3.06
N MET A 185 -7.70 -3.46 2.31
CA MET A 185 -7.79 -2.66 1.09
C MET A 185 -8.64 -3.34 0.00
N SER A 186 -8.52 -4.67 -0.16
CA SER A 186 -9.40 -5.44 -1.03
C SER A 186 -10.88 -5.24 -0.67
N MET A 187 -11.22 -5.36 0.62
CA MET A 187 -12.60 -5.16 1.10
C MET A 187 -13.08 -3.72 0.91
N GLN A 188 -12.20 -2.73 1.09
CA GLN A 188 -12.54 -1.33 0.86
C GLN A 188 -12.83 -1.05 -0.61
N TYR A 189 -12.03 -1.61 -1.53
CA TYR A 189 -12.31 -1.50 -2.95
C TYR A 189 -13.59 -2.21 -3.35
N ASP A 190 -13.89 -3.37 -2.76
CA ASP A 190 -15.17 -4.05 -3.01
C ASP A 190 -16.37 -3.15 -2.65
N ASN A 191 -16.35 -2.55 -1.45
CA ASN A 191 -17.39 -1.61 -1.02
C ASN A 191 -17.52 -0.35 -1.90
N GLN A 192 -16.47 0.01 -2.65
CA GLN A 192 -16.46 1.12 -3.61
C GLN A 192 -16.75 0.67 -5.06
N GLY A 193 -17.13 -0.60 -5.25
CA GLY A 193 -17.41 -1.19 -6.54
C GLY A 193 -16.16 -1.42 -7.39
N LEU A 194 -14.97 -1.44 -6.80
CA LEU A 194 -13.67 -1.63 -7.47
C LEU A 194 -13.07 -3.03 -7.25
N ALA A 195 -13.84 -3.99 -6.73
CA ALA A 195 -13.40 -5.37 -6.49
C ALA A 195 -12.66 -6.00 -7.68
N ALA A 196 -13.17 -5.78 -8.90
CA ALA A 196 -12.62 -6.35 -10.12
C ALA A 196 -11.17 -5.91 -10.43
N LEU A 197 -10.72 -4.79 -9.87
CA LEU A 197 -9.37 -4.28 -10.06
C LEU A 197 -8.35 -4.91 -9.09
N TRP A 198 -8.81 -5.40 -7.93
CA TRP A 198 -7.92 -5.91 -6.88
C TRP A 198 -6.97 -7.01 -7.36
N PRO A 199 -7.38 -8.03 -8.14
CA PRO A 199 -6.46 -9.07 -8.60
C PRO A 199 -5.23 -8.53 -9.35
N LEU A 200 -5.37 -7.46 -10.13
CA LEU A 200 -4.23 -6.83 -10.82
C LEU A 200 -3.28 -6.15 -9.83
N ILE A 201 -3.84 -5.44 -8.85
CA ILE A 201 -3.07 -4.75 -7.80
C ILE A 201 -2.35 -5.78 -6.93
N GLU A 202 -3.06 -6.80 -6.46
CA GLU A 202 -2.51 -7.90 -5.65
C GLU A 202 -1.40 -8.63 -6.41
N THR A 203 -1.60 -8.96 -7.68
CA THR A 203 -0.57 -9.56 -8.51
C THR A 203 0.65 -8.65 -8.62
N ALA A 204 0.46 -7.34 -8.83
CA ALA A 204 1.56 -6.40 -8.89
C ALA A 204 2.36 -6.32 -7.59
N ILE A 205 1.70 -6.48 -6.43
CA ILE A 205 2.34 -6.41 -5.11
C ILE A 205 3.05 -7.72 -4.76
N MET A 206 2.32 -8.83 -4.84
CA MET A 206 2.71 -10.13 -4.27
C MET A 206 3.40 -11.03 -5.29
N ALA A 207 3.05 -10.92 -6.57
CA ALA A 207 3.56 -11.76 -7.63
C ALA A 207 3.92 -10.96 -8.90
N PRO A 208 4.78 -9.92 -8.82
CA PRO A 208 5.02 -8.96 -9.92
C PRO A 208 5.59 -9.58 -11.21
N GLY A 209 6.04 -10.84 -11.15
CA GLY A 209 6.48 -11.60 -12.33
C GLY A 209 5.36 -12.38 -13.04
N GLN A 210 4.13 -12.36 -12.52
CA GLN A 210 2.96 -13.00 -13.11
C GLN A 210 2.15 -12.00 -13.92
N ASP A 211 1.38 -12.52 -14.87
CA ASP A 211 0.41 -11.75 -15.63
C ASP A 211 -0.98 -11.90 -15.02
N GLU A 212 -1.78 -10.83 -15.07
CA GLU A 212 -3.18 -10.85 -14.60
C GLU A 212 -4.08 -10.07 -15.57
N TRP A 213 -5.32 -10.52 -15.73
CA TRP A 213 -6.27 -9.94 -16.68
C TRP A 213 -7.56 -9.48 -16.00
N LEU A 214 -7.96 -8.25 -16.26
CA LEU A 214 -9.34 -7.82 -16.06
C LEU A 214 -10.05 -7.88 -17.41
N ASN A 215 -10.79 -8.97 -17.63
CA ASN A 215 -11.58 -9.19 -18.83
C ASN A 215 -13.02 -9.56 -18.43
N ALA A 216 -13.75 -8.58 -17.91
CA ALA A 216 -15.13 -8.76 -17.48
C ALA A 216 -15.95 -7.52 -17.84
N ALA A 217 -16.93 -7.66 -18.75
CA ALA A 217 -17.84 -6.57 -19.05
C ALA A 217 -18.68 -6.21 -17.80
N PRO A 218 -18.97 -4.93 -17.54
CA PRO A 218 -18.69 -3.75 -18.38
C PRO A 218 -17.34 -3.07 -18.09
N GLU A 219 -16.44 -3.69 -17.33
CA GLU A 219 -15.18 -3.08 -16.94
C GLU A 219 -14.23 -2.93 -18.15
N PRO A 220 -13.38 -1.90 -18.15
CA PRO A 220 -12.31 -1.77 -19.12
C PRO A 220 -11.45 -3.03 -19.18
N LEU A 221 -11.05 -3.42 -20.39
CA LEU A 221 -10.11 -4.52 -20.57
C LEU A 221 -8.70 -4.07 -20.13
N LEU A 222 -8.15 -4.76 -19.14
CA LEU A 222 -6.77 -4.55 -18.69
C LEU A 222 -5.97 -5.86 -18.70
N ARG A 223 -4.65 -5.71 -18.86
CA ARG A 223 -3.66 -6.74 -18.55
C ARG A 223 -2.55 -6.12 -17.71
N TYR A 224 -2.28 -6.68 -16.54
CA TYR A 224 -1.02 -6.47 -15.83
C TYR A 224 0.05 -7.39 -16.42
N THR A 225 1.19 -6.84 -16.80
CA THR A 225 2.35 -7.60 -17.27
C THR A 225 3.61 -6.75 -17.16
N HIS A 226 4.76 -7.37 -16.86
CA HIS A 226 6.06 -6.69 -16.82
C HIS A 226 6.12 -5.43 -15.94
N GLY A 227 5.33 -5.38 -14.86
CA GLY A 227 5.30 -4.23 -13.95
C GLY A 227 4.40 -3.07 -14.39
N GLU A 228 3.65 -3.18 -15.48
CA GLU A 228 2.70 -2.17 -15.96
C GLU A 228 1.30 -2.75 -16.19
N ALA A 229 0.27 -1.91 -16.07
CA ALA A 229 -1.10 -2.22 -16.46
C ALA A 229 -1.39 -1.64 -17.84
N ARG A 230 -1.68 -2.51 -18.81
CA ARG A 230 -2.06 -2.12 -20.16
C ARG A 230 -3.58 -2.08 -20.24
N MET A 231 -4.13 -0.91 -20.53
CA MET A 231 -5.57 -0.67 -20.59
C MET A 231 -6.00 -0.41 -22.03
N ALA A 232 -7.00 -1.15 -22.51
CA ALA A 232 -7.53 -0.96 -23.85
C ALA A 232 -8.26 0.40 -23.95
N LEU A 233 -7.87 1.22 -24.92
CA LEU A 233 -8.49 2.49 -25.25
C LEU A 233 -9.22 2.34 -26.58
N PHE A 234 -10.52 2.06 -26.49
CA PHE A 234 -11.39 1.90 -27.66
C PHE A 234 -11.82 3.25 -28.22
N ASP A 235 -11.94 3.34 -29.54
CA ASP A 235 -12.83 4.34 -30.14
C ASP A 235 -14.31 3.92 -29.94
N PRO A 236 -15.31 4.81 -30.12
CA PRO A 236 -16.71 4.46 -29.90
C PRO A 236 -17.21 3.25 -30.73
N ALA A 237 -16.72 3.07 -31.96
CA ALA A 237 -17.12 1.97 -32.83
C ALA A 237 -16.47 0.64 -32.39
N GLY A 238 -15.20 0.68 -31.98
CA GLY A 238 -14.46 -0.43 -31.39
C GLY A 238 -15.06 -0.85 -30.05
N TRP A 239 -15.48 0.09 -29.21
CA TRP A 239 -16.15 -0.17 -27.94
C TRP A 239 -17.50 -0.88 -28.15
N CYS A 240 -18.34 -0.37 -29.07
CA CYS A 240 -19.59 -1.04 -29.43
C CYS A 240 -19.34 -2.48 -29.94
N ALA A 241 -18.34 -2.66 -30.82
CA ALA A 241 -18.01 -3.96 -31.37
C ALA A 241 -17.49 -4.95 -30.30
N HIS A 242 -16.62 -4.48 -29.40
CA HIS A 242 -15.99 -5.33 -28.38
C HIS A 242 -16.99 -5.83 -27.33
N TYR A 243 -17.90 -4.97 -26.86
CA TYR A 243 -18.92 -5.33 -25.87
C TYR A 243 -20.24 -5.81 -26.49
N ASN A 244 -20.24 -6.10 -27.80
CA ASN A 244 -21.38 -6.63 -28.57
C ASN A 244 -22.66 -5.77 -28.46
N HIS A 245 -22.49 -4.45 -28.45
CA HIS A 245 -23.61 -3.52 -28.61
C HIS A 245 -24.01 -3.44 -30.09
N GLY A 246 -25.31 -3.51 -30.39
CA GLY A 246 -25.81 -3.44 -31.77
C GLY A 246 -25.43 -2.11 -32.45
N LYS A 247 -25.03 -2.16 -33.73
CA LYS A 247 -24.59 -0.96 -34.49
C LYS A 247 -25.60 0.19 -34.50
N ASN A 248 -26.89 -0.11 -34.39
CA ASN A 248 -27.97 0.90 -34.38
C ASN A 248 -28.24 1.52 -32.99
N ASP A 249 -27.59 1.03 -31.93
CA ASP A 249 -27.73 1.57 -30.57
C ASP A 249 -26.61 2.58 -30.22
N CYS A 250 -25.53 2.70 -31.00
CA CYS A 250 -24.34 3.46 -30.57
C CYS A 250 -24.60 4.96 -30.29
N ASP A 251 -25.48 5.65 -31.03
CA ASP A 251 -25.88 7.04 -30.72
C ASP A 251 -26.65 7.13 -29.37
N ARG A 252 -27.42 6.09 -29.04
CA ARG A 252 -28.16 5.97 -27.78
C ARG A 252 -27.25 5.57 -26.61
N LEU A 253 -26.11 4.98 -26.91
CA LEU A 253 -25.12 4.50 -25.93
C LEU A 253 -24.03 5.52 -25.60
N LYS A 254 -24.07 6.74 -26.15
CA LYS A 254 -23.08 7.80 -25.85
C LYS A 254 -22.90 8.04 -24.34
N GLY A 255 -24.01 8.10 -23.58
CA GLY A 255 -23.95 8.26 -22.13
C GLY A 255 -23.30 7.06 -21.41
N ILE A 256 -23.48 5.84 -21.91
CA ILE A 256 -22.87 4.62 -21.35
C ILE A 256 -21.38 4.59 -21.69
N TYR A 257 -21.00 5.04 -22.89
CA TYR A 257 -19.59 5.20 -23.25
C TYR A 257 -18.89 6.27 -22.39
N GLU A 258 -19.56 7.39 -22.08
CA GLU A 258 -19.03 8.40 -21.15
C GLU A 258 -18.80 7.82 -19.74
N GLN A 259 -19.74 7.00 -19.25
CA GLN A 259 -19.58 6.27 -17.98
C GLN A 259 -18.39 5.29 -18.04
N PHE A 260 -18.22 4.58 -19.16
CA PHE A 260 -17.08 3.70 -19.38
C PHE A 260 -15.73 4.48 -19.34
N LEU A 261 -15.66 5.66 -19.97
CA LEU A 261 -14.46 6.50 -19.90
C LEU A 261 -14.21 7.05 -18.48
N MET A 262 -15.25 7.37 -17.72
CA MET A 262 -15.12 7.71 -16.30
C MET A 262 -14.56 6.53 -15.51
N ARG A 263 -15.05 5.32 -15.80
CA ARG A 263 -14.58 4.07 -15.19
C ARG A 263 -13.11 3.79 -15.50
N GLN A 264 -12.67 4.00 -16.73
CA GLN A 264 -11.25 3.91 -17.12
C GLN A 264 -10.37 4.85 -16.30
N ARG A 265 -10.76 6.13 -16.19
CA ARG A 265 -10.00 7.12 -15.41
C ARG A 265 -9.95 6.75 -13.93
N GLN A 266 -11.05 6.26 -13.37
CA GLN A 266 -11.10 5.82 -11.98
C GLN A 266 -10.14 4.66 -11.73
N MET A 267 -10.18 3.61 -12.56
CA MET A 267 -9.29 2.46 -12.41
C MET A 267 -7.82 2.84 -12.62
N ALA A 268 -7.53 3.70 -13.60
CA ALA A 268 -6.17 4.17 -13.85
C ALA A 268 -5.61 4.93 -12.64
N ALA A 269 -6.40 5.85 -12.05
CA ALA A 269 -5.99 6.59 -10.87
C ALA A 269 -5.70 5.67 -9.66
N VAL A 270 -6.50 4.62 -9.47
CA VAL A 270 -6.26 3.63 -8.40
C VAL A 270 -4.97 2.84 -8.66
N LEU A 271 -4.72 2.39 -9.89
CA LEU A 271 -3.48 1.71 -10.25
C LEU A 271 -2.25 2.61 -10.04
N GLU A 272 -2.33 3.87 -10.45
CA GLU A 272 -1.27 4.86 -10.25
C GLU A 272 -1.00 5.14 -8.76
N ALA A 273 -2.04 5.18 -7.91
CA ALA A 273 -1.87 5.32 -6.46
C ALA A 273 -1.03 4.19 -5.87
N HIS A 274 -1.26 2.96 -6.33
CA HIS A 274 -0.47 1.75 -6.02
C HIS A 274 0.87 1.69 -6.79
N GLY A 275 1.25 2.74 -7.51
CA GLY A 275 2.52 2.79 -8.23
C GLY A 275 2.60 1.81 -9.40
N VAL A 276 1.45 1.37 -9.94
CA VAL A 276 1.36 0.56 -11.15
C VAL A 276 1.15 1.50 -12.35
N PRO A 277 2.16 1.69 -13.22
CA PRO A 277 2.02 2.54 -14.39
C PRO A 277 0.94 2.02 -15.34
N VAL A 278 0.16 2.94 -15.92
CA VAL A 278 -0.91 2.60 -16.87
C VAL A 278 -0.52 2.99 -18.29
N LEU A 279 -0.46 2.01 -19.18
CA LEU A 279 -0.27 2.20 -20.61
C LEU A 279 -1.61 2.06 -21.34
N PHE A 280 -2.07 3.15 -21.95
CA PHE A 280 -3.27 3.12 -22.79
C PHE A 280 -2.93 2.58 -24.18
N VAL A 281 -3.59 1.49 -24.59
CA VAL A 281 -3.38 0.82 -25.87
C VAL A 281 -4.58 1.07 -26.78
N HIS A 282 -4.38 1.85 -27.84
CA HIS A 282 -5.43 2.14 -28.80
C HIS A 282 -5.92 0.87 -29.51
N CYS A 283 -7.23 0.65 -29.49
CA CYS A 283 -7.89 -0.49 -30.11
C CYS A 283 -8.93 0.01 -31.12
N GLU A 284 -8.65 -0.17 -32.41
CA GLU A 284 -9.54 0.20 -33.52
C GLU A 284 -10.56 -0.90 -33.81
N ALA A 285 -11.67 -0.52 -34.46
CA ALA A 285 -12.69 -1.47 -34.88
C ALA A 285 -12.11 -2.61 -35.77
N GLY A 286 -12.36 -3.86 -35.36
CA GLY A 286 -11.90 -5.06 -36.06
C GLY A 286 -10.54 -5.61 -35.59
N GLN A 287 -9.86 -4.93 -34.65
CA GLN A 287 -8.67 -5.47 -33.98
C GLN A 287 -9.05 -6.30 -32.75
N ASP A 288 -8.27 -7.33 -32.44
CA ASP A 288 -8.40 -8.05 -31.17
C ASP A 288 -7.63 -7.32 -30.07
N ALA A 289 -8.37 -6.66 -29.17
CA ALA A 289 -7.80 -5.93 -28.05
C ALA A 289 -6.96 -6.81 -27.12
N ARG A 290 -7.29 -8.11 -26.95
CA ARG A 290 -6.48 -9.02 -26.12
C ARG A 290 -5.12 -9.29 -26.76
N GLU A 291 -5.08 -9.43 -28.09
CA GLU A 291 -3.81 -9.57 -28.80
C GLU A 291 -2.97 -8.29 -28.71
N LEU A 292 -3.60 -7.11 -28.80
CA LEU A 292 -2.90 -5.83 -28.69
C LEU A 292 -2.28 -5.62 -27.31
N LEU A 293 -3.04 -5.89 -26.24
CA LEU A 293 -2.54 -5.80 -24.86
C LEU A 293 -1.43 -6.82 -24.58
N ALA A 294 -1.32 -7.87 -25.40
CA ALA A 294 -0.33 -8.93 -25.24
C ALA A 294 1.05 -8.69 -25.85
N ARG A 295 1.22 -7.63 -26.64
CA ARG A 295 2.47 -7.30 -27.34
C ARG A 295 3.35 -6.41 -26.49
#